data_AF-A0A351A9Y7-F1
#
_entry.id   AF-A0A351A9Y7-F1
#
_cell.length_a   1.000
_cell.length_b   1.000
_cell.length_c   1.000
_cell.angle_alpha   90.00
_cell.angle_beta   90.00
_cell.angle_gamma   90.00
#
_symmetry.space_group_name_H-M   'P 1'
#
loop_
_entity.id
_entity.type
_entity.pdbx_description
1 polymer ?
#
loop_
_entity_poly.entity_id
_entity_poly.type
_entity_poly.pdbx_seq_one_letter_code
_entity_poly.pdbx_strand_id
1 'polypeptide(L)'
;MLTIGTPLFLYAAARQGIPAPTTEDQVRTVLGAVGAVDISTIQARSLPRHLAAENESYAIWMYEQRGQLDHFSRRPGYYRDHPFDAEKPDLIRSDEDARKRVFRFVQESRLDWGPIKANKVTRVNEALSASYLHSESRRLYEVELWETSTDPRRTFHTLRRSRILVDAQNGHILRAFASYTPSEGPWRISVSESAAQDTALAAWRQAGHVFRADQTTVSAKWILPRFDTAYRRDDRLLAGWVIEVKQKPTDEDILAFAWVHGETGKLVHLHGPFPPPSTGE
;
A
#
# COMPACT_ATOMS: atom_id res chain seq x y z
N MET A 1 18.14 32.20 13.45
CA MET A 1 17.62 32.56 12.12
C MET A 1 16.98 31.30 11.55
N LEU A 2 15.66 31.19 11.68
CA LEU A 2 14.87 30.03 11.25
C LEU A 2 14.41 30.28 9.81
N THR A 3 14.84 29.45 8.87
CA THR A 3 14.31 29.45 7.50
C THR A 3 13.26 28.35 7.39
N ILE A 4 12.00 28.78 7.42
CA ILE A 4 10.82 27.99 7.06
C ILE A 4 10.45 28.41 5.62
N GLY A 5 10.16 27.44 4.75
CA GLY A 5 9.55 27.66 3.44
C GLY A 5 9.99 26.58 2.46
N THR A 6 9.21 25.53 2.19
CA THR A 6 7.96 25.62 1.42
C THR A 6 7.12 24.35 1.68
N PRO A 7 5.81 24.42 1.95
CA PRO A 7 5.00 23.24 2.14
C PRO A 7 4.69 22.54 0.80
N LEU A 8 4.62 21.21 0.87
CA LEU A 8 4.22 20.29 -0.19
C LEU A 8 2.89 20.70 -0.84
N PHE A 9 2.83 20.52 -2.16
CA PHE A 9 1.62 20.66 -2.96
C PHE A 9 0.52 19.70 -2.48
N LEU A 10 -0.51 20.24 -1.84
CA LEU A 10 -1.82 19.61 -1.66
C LEU A 10 -2.55 19.64 -3.01
N TYR A 11 -2.71 18.48 -3.65
CA TYR A 11 -3.59 18.34 -4.81
C TYR A 11 -4.98 17.90 -4.35
N ALA A 12 -5.95 18.82 -4.45
CA ALA A 12 -7.36 18.49 -4.50
C ALA A 12 -7.96 19.21 -5.71
N ALA A 13 -8.30 18.45 -6.76
CA ALA A 13 -9.06 18.98 -7.88
C ALA A 13 -10.30 18.09 -8.09
N ALA A 14 -11.38 18.43 -7.41
CA ALA A 14 -12.71 17.98 -7.80
C ALA A 14 -13.13 18.76 -9.06
N ARG A 15 -13.00 18.16 -10.25
CA ARG A 15 -13.56 18.71 -11.48
C ARG A 15 -15.04 18.33 -11.57
N GLN A 16 -15.94 19.29 -11.40
CA GLN A 16 -17.36 19.12 -11.69
C GLN A 16 -17.62 19.23 -13.20
N GLY A 17 -18.40 18.31 -13.76
CA GLY A 17 -18.96 18.42 -15.12
C GLY A 17 -18.37 17.52 -16.22
N ILE A 18 -17.35 16.71 -15.94
CA ILE A 18 -16.86 15.67 -16.87
C ILE A 18 -17.42 14.33 -16.37
N PRO A 19 -18.09 13.51 -17.20
CA PRO A 19 -18.46 12.17 -16.78
C PRO A 19 -17.20 11.43 -16.31
N ALA A 20 -17.31 10.72 -15.18
CA ALA A 20 -16.17 9.97 -14.66
C ALA A 20 -15.64 9.05 -15.77
N PRO A 21 -14.32 9.02 -16.03
CA PRO A 21 -13.75 8.17 -17.07
C PRO A 21 -14.15 6.72 -16.82
N THR A 22 -14.44 5.99 -17.90
CA THR A 22 -14.73 4.55 -17.77
C THR A 22 -13.52 3.83 -17.20
N THR A 23 -13.71 2.69 -16.55
CA THR A 23 -12.59 1.91 -16.00
C THR A 23 -11.63 1.46 -17.13
N GLU A 24 -12.12 1.28 -18.35
CA GLU A 24 -11.29 1.02 -19.54
C GLU A 24 -10.44 2.25 -19.94
N ASP A 25 -11.01 3.46 -19.91
CA ASP A 25 -10.26 4.71 -20.15
C ASP A 25 -9.16 4.90 -19.09
N GLN A 26 -9.45 4.53 -17.84
CA GLN A 26 -8.47 4.56 -16.77
C GLN A 26 -7.34 3.55 -17.01
N VAL A 27 -7.65 2.32 -17.42
CA VAL A 27 -6.65 1.32 -17.84
C VAL A 27 -5.76 1.87 -18.94
N ARG A 28 -6.34 2.45 -19.99
CA ARG A 28 -5.58 3.07 -21.09
C ARG A 28 -4.72 4.23 -20.61
N THR A 29 -5.20 5.03 -19.67
CA THR A 29 -4.45 6.15 -19.09
C THR A 29 -3.22 5.66 -18.32
N VAL A 30 -3.38 4.62 -17.48
CA VAL A 30 -2.25 4.02 -16.76
C VAL A 30 -1.25 3.41 -17.72
N LEU A 31 -1.72 2.68 -18.73
CA LEU A 31 -0.87 2.11 -19.78
C LEU A 31 -0.11 3.19 -20.55
N GLY A 32 -0.72 4.35 -20.80
CA GLY A 32 -0.05 5.53 -21.34
C GLY A 32 1.04 6.07 -20.41
N ALA A 33 0.75 6.19 -19.11
CA ALA A 33 1.69 6.70 -18.09
C ALA A 33 2.93 5.81 -17.89
N VAL A 34 2.79 4.50 -18.09
CA VAL A 34 3.94 3.58 -18.11
C VAL A 34 4.64 3.54 -19.47
N GLY A 35 4.11 4.19 -20.51
CA GLY A 35 4.65 4.12 -21.87
C GLY A 35 4.49 2.73 -22.48
N ALA A 36 3.32 2.10 -22.31
CA ALA A 36 3.00 0.85 -22.99
C ALA A 36 2.87 1.09 -24.50
N VAL A 37 3.62 0.29 -25.28
CA VAL A 37 3.56 0.25 -26.74
C VAL A 37 2.71 -0.93 -27.17
N ASP A 38 1.89 -0.75 -28.21
CA ASP A 38 0.95 -1.76 -28.71
C ASP A 38 -0.09 -2.23 -27.69
N ILE A 39 -0.90 -1.28 -27.21
CA ILE A 39 -2.05 -1.56 -26.34
C ILE A 39 -3.27 -2.10 -27.12
N SER A 40 -3.17 -2.24 -28.45
CA SER A 40 -4.28 -2.65 -29.33
C SER A 40 -4.73 -4.09 -29.07
N THR A 41 -3.80 -4.92 -28.61
CA THR A 41 -4.00 -6.34 -28.29
C THR A 41 -4.45 -6.58 -26.85
N ILE A 42 -4.48 -5.55 -26.00
CA ILE A 42 -4.88 -5.68 -24.60
C ILE A 42 -6.38 -5.90 -24.52
N GLN A 43 -6.78 -7.06 -24.01
CA GLN A 43 -8.17 -7.38 -23.77
C GLN A 43 -8.51 -7.09 -22.30
N ALA A 44 -9.43 -6.16 -22.09
CA ALA A 44 -10.01 -5.92 -20.78
C ALA A 44 -11.03 -7.02 -20.46
N ARG A 45 -10.98 -7.54 -19.24
CA ARG A 45 -11.93 -8.51 -18.70
C ARG A 45 -12.35 -8.09 -17.30
N SER A 46 -13.64 -8.12 -17.04
CA SER A 46 -14.16 -7.97 -15.67
C SER A 46 -13.93 -9.27 -14.92
N LEU A 47 -13.18 -9.18 -13.83
CA LEU A 47 -13.03 -10.21 -12.82
C LEU A 47 -13.86 -9.80 -11.59
N PRO A 48 -14.15 -10.72 -10.66
CA PRO A 48 -14.73 -10.33 -9.39
C PRO A 48 -13.90 -9.22 -8.73
N ARG A 49 -14.49 -8.01 -8.63
CA ARG A 49 -13.95 -6.78 -8.02
C ARG A 49 -12.87 -6.04 -8.81
N HIS A 50 -12.41 -6.59 -9.93
CA HIS A 50 -11.32 -6.00 -10.70
C HIS A 50 -11.68 -5.88 -12.17
N LEU A 51 -11.20 -4.82 -12.82
CA LEU A 51 -10.95 -4.85 -14.25
C LEU A 51 -9.50 -5.30 -14.43
N ALA A 52 -9.30 -6.40 -15.16
CA ALA A 52 -7.98 -6.86 -15.55
C ALA A 52 -7.78 -6.63 -17.04
N ALA A 53 -6.59 -6.18 -17.45
CA ALA A 53 -6.24 -6.05 -18.85
C ALA A 53 -4.82 -6.57 -19.06
N GLU A 54 -4.66 -7.52 -19.98
CA GLU A 54 -3.41 -8.27 -20.13
C GLU A 54 -3.11 -8.54 -21.60
N ASN A 55 -1.82 -8.60 -21.95
CA ASN A 55 -1.28 -9.19 -23.18
C ASN A 55 0.09 -9.83 -22.87
N GLU A 56 0.91 -10.14 -23.88
CA GLU A 56 2.25 -10.72 -23.66
C GLU A 56 3.23 -9.79 -22.94
N SER A 57 3.01 -8.47 -23.01
CA SER A 57 3.96 -7.45 -22.56
C SER A 57 3.51 -6.75 -21.28
N TYR A 58 2.21 -6.71 -21.00
CA TYR A 58 1.65 -5.97 -19.87
C TYR A 58 0.55 -6.75 -19.17
N ALA A 59 0.43 -6.48 -17.88
CA ALA A 59 -0.72 -6.87 -17.09
C ALA A 59 -1.07 -5.73 -16.13
N ILE A 60 -2.35 -5.39 -16.06
CA ILE A 60 -2.89 -4.38 -15.15
C ILE A 60 -4.17 -4.89 -14.51
N TRP A 61 -4.32 -4.63 -13.22
CA TRP A 61 -5.51 -4.88 -12.43
C TRP A 61 -5.90 -3.58 -11.74
N MET A 62 -7.17 -3.22 -11.87
CA MET A 62 -7.75 -2.05 -11.24
C MET A 62 -8.97 -2.46 -10.42
N TYR A 63 -9.10 -1.93 -9.20
CA TYR A 63 -10.34 -2.06 -8.44
C TYR A 63 -11.44 -1.25 -9.13
N GLU A 64 -12.36 -1.95 -9.78
CA GLU A 64 -13.37 -1.38 -10.69
C GLU A 64 -14.20 -0.27 -10.02
N GLN A 65 -14.49 -0.43 -8.74
CA GLN A 65 -15.40 0.47 -8.01
C GLN A 65 -14.81 1.82 -7.63
N ARG A 66 -13.47 1.94 -7.60
CA ARG A 66 -12.79 3.20 -7.26
C ARG A 66 -11.85 3.68 -8.36
N GLY A 67 -11.67 2.89 -9.42
CA GLY A 67 -10.62 3.17 -10.41
C GLY A 67 -9.24 3.21 -9.78
N GLN A 68 -9.02 2.50 -8.67
CA GLN A 68 -7.71 2.45 -8.01
C GLN A 68 -6.85 1.39 -8.70
N LEU A 69 -5.57 1.69 -8.95
CA LEU A 69 -4.60 0.67 -9.33
C LEU A 69 -4.45 -0.34 -8.19
N ASP A 70 -4.64 -1.62 -8.49
CA ASP A 70 -4.22 -2.71 -7.61
C ASP A 70 -2.79 -3.10 -7.98
N HIS A 71 -2.62 -3.46 -9.25
CA HIS A 71 -1.36 -3.98 -9.75
C HIS A 71 -1.12 -3.59 -11.21
N PHE A 72 0.14 -3.33 -11.54
CA PHE A 72 0.68 -3.29 -12.89
C PHE A 72 1.99 -4.07 -12.93
N SER A 73 2.23 -4.79 -14.02
CA SER A 73 3.51 -5.44 -14.30
C SER A 73 3.80 -5.46 -15.79
N ARG A 74 5.06 -5.25 -16.15
CA ARG A 74 5.62 -5.72 -17.42
C ARG A 74 5.75 -7.25 -17.37
N ARG A 75 5.51 -7.89 -18.51
CA ARG A 75 5.52 -9.35 -18.70
C ARG A 75 6.65 -9.78 -19.66
N PRO A 76 6.92 -11.09 -19.80
CA PRO A 76 8.02 -11.60 -20.63
C PRO A 76 8.11 -11.04 -22.06
N GLY A 77 6.99 -10.68 -22.72
CA GLY A 77 7.00 -10.03 -24.04
C GLY A 77 7.76 -8.70 -24.04
N TYR A 78 7.53 -7.85 -23.03
CA TYR A 78 8.21 -6.56 -22.91
C TYR A 78 9.73 -6.72 -22.80
N TYR A 79 10.19 -7.70 -22.01
CA TYR A 79 11.62 -7.91 -21.76
C TYR A 79 12.35 -8.49 -22.98
N ARG A 80 11.68 -9.30 -23.80
CA ARG A 80 12.19 -9.72 -25.13
C ARG A 80 12.47 -8.52 -26.03
N ASP A 81 11.55 -7.55 -26.05
CA ASP A 81 11.66 -6.36 -26.93
C ASP A 81 12.58 -5.28 -26.35
N HIS A 82 12.85 -5.32 -25.04
CA HIS A 82 13.67 -4.35 -24.33
C HIS A 82 14.75 -5.04 -23.50
N PRO A 83 15.69 -5.79 -24.11
CA PRO A 83 16.70 -6.54 -23.37
C PRO A 83 17.54 -5.63 -22.46
N PHE A 84 17.98 -6.18 -21.33
CA PHE A 84 18.92 -5.48 -20.44
C PHE A 84 20.29 -5.38 -21.10
N ASP A 85 20.96 -4.25 -20.94
CA ASP A 85 22.31 -4.02 -21.45
C ASP A 85 23.17 -3.51 -20.29
N ALA A 86 24.02 -4.38 -19.75
CA ALA A 86 24.84 -4.10 -18.59
C ALA A 86 25.83 -2.94 -18.82
N GLU A 87 26.26 -2.76 -20.07
CA GLU A 87 27.21 -1.72 -20.46
C GLU A 87 26.53 -0.36 -20.67
N LYS A 88 25.21 -0.35 -20.85
CA LYS A 88 24.46 0.90 -21.03
C LYS A 88 24.43 1.69 -19.72
N PRO A 89 24.72 3.01 -19.76
CA PRO A 89 24.67 3.83 -18.57
C PRO A 89 23.24 4.00 -18.06
N ASP A 90 23.10 4.07 -16.74
CA ASP A 90 21.82 4.29 -16.09
C ASP A 90 21.26 5.70 -16.38
N LEU A 91 19.97 5.75 -16.70
CA LEU A 91 19.20 7.00 -16.77
C LEU A 91 18.83 7.49 -15.36
N ILE A 92 18.40 6.58 -14.49
CA ILE A 92 18.10 6.86 -13.08
C ILE A 92 19.37 6.61 -12.27
N ARG A 93 20.01 7.68 -11.81
CA ARG A 93 21.34 7.61 -11.18
C ARG A 93 21.31 7.83 -9.67
N SER A 94 20.15 8.22 -9.14
CA SER A 94 19.98 8.58 -7.75
C SER A 94 18.60 8.22 -7.22
N ASP A 95 18.50 8.14 -5.90
CA ASP A 95 17.23 7.95 -5.20
C ASP A 95 16.25 9.11 -5.47
N GLU A 96 16.77 10.33 -5.70
CA GLU A 96 15.97 11.49 -6.06
C GLU A 96 15.38 11.37 -7.47
N ASP A 97 16.16 10.88 -8.44
CA ASP A 97 15.67 10.62 -9.81
C ASP A 97 14.58 9.56 -9.81
N ALA A 98 14.75 8.49 -9.03
CA ALA A 98 13.76 7.44 -8.87
C ALA A 98 12.45 8.01 -8.28
N ARG A 99 12.54 8.82 -7.22
CA ARG A 99 11.36 9.51 -6.64
C ARG A 99 10.68 10.40 -7.68
N LYS A 100 11.43 11.25 -8.39
CA LYS A 100 10.89 12.13 -9.43
C LYS A 100 10.16 11.34 -10.52
N ARG A 101 10.73 10.22 -10.98
CA ARG A 101 10.11 9.36 -11.99
C ARG A 101 8.81 8.72 -11.49
N VAL A 102 8.79 8.25 -10.24
CA VAL A 102 7.60 7.65 -9.63
C VAL A 102 6.50 8.68 -9.40
N PHE A 103 6.83 9.88 -8.88
CA PHE A 103 5.83 10.94 -8.72
C PHE A 103 5.29 11.43 -10.07
N ARG A 104 6.13 11.46 -11.11
CA ARG A 104 5.66 11.71 -12.47
C ARG A 104 4.66 10.64 -12.94
N PHE A 105 4.95 9.36 -12.72
CA PHE A 105 4.02 8.27 -13.04
C PHE A 105 2.68 8.42 -12.28
N VAL A 106 2.73 8.72 -10.99
CA VAL A 106 1.53 8.99 -10.17
C VAL A 106 0.68 10.08 -10.81
N GLN A 107 1.29 11.21 -11.20
CA GLN A 107 0.61 12.32 -11.87
C GLN A 107 0.05 11.95 -13.25
N GLU A 108 0.84 11.28 -14.08
CA GLU A 108 0.48 10.88 -15.45
C GLU A 108 -0.63 9.81 -15.47
N SER A 109 -0.68 8.94 -14.46
CA SER A 109 -1.69 7.89 -14.34
C SER A 109 -3.11 8.44 -14.14
N ARG A 110 -3.23 9.69 -13.65
CA ARG A 110 -4.50 10.36 -13.32
C ARG A 110 -5.44 9.55 -12.43
N LEU A 111 -4.89 8.60 -11.66
CA LEU A 111 -5.64 7.85 -10.67
C LEU A 111 -5.70 8.62 -9.35
N ASP A 112 -6.68 8.29 -8.53
CA ASP A 112 -6.69 8.76 -7.15
C ASP A 112 -5.70 7.94 -6.30
N TRP A 113 -4.52 8.51 -6.09
CA TRP A 113 -3.50 7.96 -5.20
C TRP A 113 -3.68 8.41 -3.75
N GLY A 114 -4.55 9.39 -3.48
CA GLY A 114 -4.61 10.11 -2.22
C GLY A 114 -3.39 11.01 -1.97
N PRO A 115 -3.34 11.69 -0.82
CA PRO A 115 -2.14 12.39 -0.38
C PRO A 115 -1.05 11.37 -0.03
N ILE A 116 0.05 11.37 -0.75
CA ILE A 116 1.13 10.37 -0.61
C ILE A 116 2.50 11.02 -0.44
N LYS A 117 3.39 10.33 0.28
CA LYS A 117 4.81 10.67 0.38
C LYS A 117 5.68 9.46 0.02
N ALA A 118 6.87 9.73 -0.50
CA ALA A 118 7.89 8.70 -0.62
C ALA A 118 8.44 8.38 0.77
N ASN A 119 8.31 7.13 1.19
CA ASN A 119 8.75 6.65 2.49
C ASN A 119 10.19 6.12 2.44
N LYS A 120 10.46 5.24 1.47
CA LYS A 120 11.75 4.57 1.32
C LYS A 120 12.09 4.41 -0.16
N VAL A 121 13.38 4.47 -0.46
CA VAL A 121 13.92 4.05 -1.75
C VAL A 121 14.93 2.94 -1.49
N THR A 122 14.78 1.81 -2.18
CA THR A 122 15.68 0.67 -2.08
C THR A 122 16.30 0.43 -3.46
N ARG A 123 17.63 0.34 -3.51
CA ARG A 123 18.32 -0.11 -4.73
C ARG A 123 18.31 -1.63 -4.75
N VAL A 124 17.78 -2.19 -5.84
CA VAL A 124 17.73 -3.65 -6.03
C VAL A 124 18.75 -3.98 -7.11
N ASN A 125 19.72 -4.82 -6.75
CA ASN A 125 20.73 -5.30 -7.69
C ASN A 125 20.15 -6.38 -8.62
N GLU A 126 20.93 -6.74 -9.64
CA GLU A 126 20.53 -7.69 -10.68
C GLU A 126 20.15 -9.06 -10.13
N ALA A 127 20.93 -9.60 -9.18
CA ALA A 127 20.66 -10.91 -8.59
C ALA A 127 19.32 -10.97 -7.84
N LEU A 128 18.95 -9.90 -7.12
CA LEU A 128 17.67 -9.81 -6.43
C LEU A 128 16.51 -9.49 -7.39
N SER A 129 16.77 -8.74 -8.45
CA SER A 129 15.74 -8.29 -9.41
C SER A 129 15.03 -9.44 -10.14
N ALA A 130 15.73 -10.55 -10.41
CA ALA A 130 15.17 -11.74 -11.05
C ALA A 130 13.97 -12.33 -10.28
N SER A 131 14.00 -12.24 -8.94
CA SER A 131 12.88 -12.66 -8.08
C SER A 131 11.63 -11.77 -8.24
N TYR A 132 11.80 -10.54 -8.70
CA TYR A 132 10.71 -9.57 -8.91
C TYR A 132 10.19 -9.55 -10.34
N LEU A 133 11.01 -9.90 -11.34
CA LEU A 133 10.75 -9.61 -12.76
C LEU A 133 10.68 -10.88 -13.64
N HIS A 134 10.11 -11.98 -13.17
CA HIS A 134 10.01 -13.22 -13.97
C HIS A 134 11.36 -13.75 -14.45
N SER A 135 12.36 -13.76 -13.56
CA SER A 135 13.74 -14.20 -13.84
C SER A 135 14.58 -13.24 -14.71
N GLU A 136 14.11 -12.01 -14.92
CA GLU A 136 14.86 -10.98 -15.66
C GLU A 136 15.78 -10.18 -14.71
N SER A 137 17.08 -10.15 -15.02
CA SER A 137 18.09 -9.42 -14.24
C SER A 137 18.25 -7.98 -14.71
N ARG A 138 18.09 -7.01 -13.80
CA ARG A 138 18.23 -5.57 -14.04
C ARG A 138 18.66 -4.82 -12.77
N ARG A 139 19.25 -3.65 -12.95
CA ARG A 139 19.45 -2.66 -11.88
C ARG A 139 18.16 -1.87 -11.68
N LEU A 140 17.59 -1.88 -10.47
CA LEU A 140 16.30 -1.25 -10.20
C LEU A 140 16.32 -0.33 -8.98
N TYR A 141 15.35 0.57 -8.95
CA TYR A 141 14.94 1.29 -7.76
C TYR A 141 13.52 0.86 -7.37
N GLU A 142 13.34 0.39 -6.14
CA GLU A 142 12.02 0.26 -5.52
C GLU A 142 11.73 1.55 -4.74
N VAL A 143 10.61 2.19 -5.05
CA VAL A 143 10.12 3.35 -4.30
C VAL A 143 8.85 2.94 -3.56
N GLU A 144 8.88 3.07 -2.25
CA GLU A 144 7.73 2.84 -1.38
C GLU A 144 7.00 4.17 -1.13
N LEU A 145 5.71 4.22 -1.47
CA LEU A 145 4.84 5.37 -1.23
C LEU A 145 3.83 5.06 -0.13
N TRP A 146 3.68 5.97 0.82
CA TRP A 146 2.69 5.86 1.90
C TRP A 146 1.68 6.98 1.78
N GLU A 147 0.40 6.64 1.95
CA GLU A 147 -0.64 7.61 2.21
C GLU A 147 -0.32 8.39 3.49
N THR A 148 -0.54 9.70 3.45
CA THR A 148 -0.41 10.57 4.62
C THR A 148 -1.79 10.98 5.09
N SER A 149 -2.01 10.94 6.40
CA SER A 149 -3.24 11.45 7.00
C SER A 149 -2.90 12.40 8.14
N THR A 150 -3.69 13.46 8.28
CA THR A 150 -3.68 14.32 9.47
C THR A 150 -4.57 13.78 10.58
N ASP A 151 -5.40 12.76 10.30
CA ASP A 151 -6.24 12.11 11.31
C ASP A 151 -5.38 11.18 12.19
N PRO A 152 -5.17 11.50 13.48
CA PRO A 152 -4.35 10.68 14.38
C PRO A 152 -4.97 9.30 14.67
N ARG A 153 -6.22 9.06 14.26
CA ARG A 153 -6.91 7.77 14.38
C ARG A 153 -6.51 6.81 13.27
N ARG A 154 -5.93 7.29 12.16
CA ARG A 154 -5.36 6.42 11.12
C ARG A 154 -4.03 5.86 11.59
N THR A 155 -3.86 4.57 11.44
CA THR A 155 -2.60 3.86 11.72
C THR A 155 -2.00 3.33 10.42
N PHE A 156 -0.74 2.87 10.48
CA PHE A 156 -0.03 2.25 9.35
C PHE A 156 -0.84 1.17 8.61
N HIS A 157 -1.65 0.38 9.32
CA HIS A 157 -2.48 -0.66 8.72
C HIS A 157 -3.67 -0.12 7.92
N THR A 158 -4.11 1.09 8.24
CA THR A 158 -5.24 1.77 7.58
C THR A 158 -4.81 2.83 6.57
N LEU A 159 -3.52 2.88 6.23
CA LEU A 159 -2.98 3.77 5.22
C LEU A 159 -2.64 2.94 3.98
N ARG A 160 -2.99 3.47 2.81
CA ARG A 160 -2.59 2.88 1.54
C ARG A 160 -1.06 2.91 1.42
N ARG A 161 -0.51 1.80 0.93
CA ARG A 161 0.92 1.65 0.67
C ARG A 161 1.13 1.16 -0.74
N SER A 162 2.13 1.70 -1.40
CA SER A 162 2.47 1.33 -2.76
C SER A 162 3.94 1.00 -2.89
N ARG A 163 4.26 0.04 -3.75
CA ARG A 163 5.63 -0.28 -4.14
C ARG A 163 5.73 -0.20 -5.65
N ILE A 164 6.68 0.60 -6.13
CA ILE A 164 6.85 0.86 -7.55
C ILE A 164 8.31 0.59 -7.92
N LEU A 165 8.51 -0.31 -8.87
CA LEU A 165 9.82 -0.67 -9.41
C LEU A 165 10.11 0.14 -10.67
N VAL A 166 11.24 0.83 -10.67
CA VAL A 166 11.75 1.62 -11.79
C VAL A 166 13.05 0.98 -12.29
N ASP A 167 13.13 0.77 -13.60
CA ASP A 167 14.37 0.34 -14.27
C ASP A 167 15.40 1.47 -14.25
N ALA A 168 16.61 1.20 -13.76
CA ALA A 168 17.67 2.21 -13.72
C ALA A 168 18.14 2.63 -15.13
N GLN A 169 18.16 1.69 -16.08
CA GLN A 169 18.75 1.90 -17.41
C GLN A 169 17.91 2.82 -18.30
N ASN A 170 16.57 2.73 -18.21
CA ASN A 170 15.64 3.45 -19.10
C ASN A 170 14.54 4.22 -18.36
N GLY A 171 14.46 4.12 -17.03
CA GLY A 171 13.46 4.83 -16.23
C GLY A 171 12.03 4.31 -16.41
N HIS A 172 11.82 3.15 -17.03
CA HIS A 172 10.49 2.58 -17.19
C HIS A 172 9.96 2.06 -15.86
N ILE A 173 8.66 2.26 -15.63
CA ILE A 173 7.96 1.56 -14.55
C ILE A 173 7.83 0.10 -14.97
N LEU A 174 8.40 -0.81 -14.20
CA LEU A 174 8.35 -2.24 -14.46
C LEU A 174 7.23 -2.91 -13.71
N ARG A 175 7.01 -2.51 -12.45
CA ARG A 175 5.91 -2.98 -11.61
C ARG A 175 5.40 -1.84 -10.76
N ALA A 176 4.09 -1.82 -10.54
CA ALA A 176 3.48 -0.97 -9.53
C ALA A 176 2.44 -1.80 -8.77
N PHE A 177 2.41 -1.65 -7.47
CA PHE A 177 1.41 -2.24 -6.59
C PHE A 177 0.93 -1.15 -5.66
N ALA A 178 -0.38 -1.07 -5.41
CA ALA A 178 -0.94 -0.22 -4.39
C ALA A 178 -2.00 -0.99 -3.59
N SER A 179 -1.81 -1.05 -2.27
CA SER A 179 -2.75 -1.74 -1.39
C SER A 179 -4.12 -1.08 -1.42
N TYR A 180 -5.18 -1.88 -1.40
CA TYR A 180 -6.51 -1.32 -1.17
C TYR A 180 -6.69 -0.99 0.31
N THR A 181 -7.20 0.22 0.58
CA THR A 181 -7.69 0.62 1.90
C THR A 181 -9.14 1.07 1.73
N PRO A 182 -10.10 0.47 2.45
CA PRO A 182 -11.49 0.93 2.44
C PRO A 182 -11.60 2.41 2.86
N SER A 183 -12.67 3.11 2.44
CA SER A 183 -12.96 4.43 3.03
C SER A 183 -13.39 4.29 4.48
N GLU A 184 -13.31 5.39 5.21
CA GLU A 184 -13.85 5.50 6.57
C GLU A 184 -15.35 5.21 6.60
N GLY A 185 -15.76 4.43 7.60
CA GLY A 185 -17.16 4.26 7.98
C GLY A 185 -17.61 5.36 8.94
N PRO A 186 -18.81 5.24 9.52
CA PRO A 186 -19.21 6.13 10.61
C PRO A 186 -18.32 5.92 11.84
N TRP A 187 -17.91 7.00 12.48
CA TRP A 187 -17.14 6.93 13.73
C TRP A 187 -18.07 6.73 14.93
N ARG A 188 -18.15 5.50 15.45
CA ARG A 188 -19.04 5.10 16.55
C ARG A 188 -18.35 4.12 17.49
N ILE A 189 -18.25 4.49 18.76
CA ILE A 189 -17.67 3.66 19.81
C ILE A 189 -18.62 3.72 21.00
N SER A 190 -19.21 2.57 21.36
CA SER A 190 -20.09 2.40 22.52
C SER A 190 -19.48 1.45 23.57
N VAL A 191 -18.55 0.60 23.16
CA VAL A 191 -17.80 -0.29 24.07
C VAL A 191 -16.70 0.50 24.75
N SER A 192 -16.60 0.35 26.07
CA SER A 192 -15.57 1.00 26.88
C SER A 192 -14.17 0.45 26.58
N GLU A 193 -13.16 1.26 26.87
CA GLU A 193 -11.75 0.87 26.75
C GLU A 193 -11.43 -0.42 27.52
N SER A 194 -11.87 -0.50 28.79
CA SER A 194 -11.67 -1.68 29.64
C SER A 194 -12.36 -2.93 29.09
N ALA A 195 -13.59 -2.83 28.58
CA ALA A 195 -14.28 -3.99 28.01
C ALA A 195 -13.59 -4.50 26.73
N ALA A 196 -13.01 -3.61 25.93
CA ALA A 196 -12.22 -3.98 24.77
C ALA A 196 -10.88 -4.63 25.16
N GLN A 197 -10.22 -4.09 26.19
CA GLN A 197 -8.99 -4.68 26.76
C GLN A 197 -9.26 -6.10 27.29
N ASP A 198 -10.33 -6.31 28.05
CA ASP A 198 -10.72 -7.61 28.57
C ASP A 198 -10.97 -8.62 27.43
N THR A 199 -11.61 -8.17 26.36
CA THR A 199 -11.84 -9.00 25.15
C THR A 199 -10.52 -9.46 24.54
N ALA A 200 -9.54 -8.56 24.39
CA ALA A 200 -8.23 -8.89 23.82
C ALA A 200 -7.43 -9.82 24.74
N LEU A 201 -7.38 -9.54 26.05
CA LEU A 201 -6.69 -10.37 27.05
C LEU A 201 -7.30 -11.79 27.13
N ALA A 202 -8.62 -11.90 27.06
CA ALA A 202 -9.29 -13.21 27.01
C ALA A 202 -8.90 -13.99 25.74
N ALA A 203 -8.83 -13.32 24.60
CA ALA A 203 -8.46 -13.94 23.34
C ALA A 203 -7.00 -14.43 23.31
N TRP A 204 -6.05 -13.62 23.79
CA TRP A 204 -4.66 -14.07 23.94
C TRP A 204 -4.51 -15.23 24.90
N ARG A 205 -5.25 -15.22 26.03
CA ARG A 205 -5.26 -16.33 26.98
C ARG A 205 -5.74 -17.62 26.32
N GLN A 206 -6.81 -17.56 25.52
CA GLN A 206 -7.29 -18.70 24.74
C GLN A 206 -6.27 -19.19 23.71
N ALA A 207 -5.45 -18.29 23.16
CA ALA A 207 -4.35 -18.62 22.26
C ALA A 207 -3.07 -19.10 23.00
N GLY A 208 -3.09 -19.21 24.33
CA GLY A 208 -1.95 -19.69 25.13
C GLY A 208 -0.96 -18.61 25.58
N HIS A 209 -1.31 -17.33 25.44
CA HIS A 209 -0.47 -16.20 25.85
C HIS A 209 -1.08 -15.47 27.06
N VAL A 210 -0.26 -15.23 28.08
CA VAL A 210 -0.71 -14.54 29.30
C VAL A 210 -0.10 -13.15 29.35
N PHE A 211 -0.92 -12.15 29.10
CA PHE A 211 -0.57 -10.73 29.25
C PHE A 211 -1.36 -10.11 30.39
N ARG A 212 -0.79 -9.08 31.02
CA ARG A 212 -1.44 -8.30 32.07
C ARG A 212 -1.96 -6.97 31.52
N ALA A 213 -3.02 -6.44 32.11
CA ALA A 213 -3.64 -5.19 31.67
C ALA A 213 -2.67 -4.00 31.71
N ASP A 214 -1.80 -3.95 32.73
CA ASP A 214 -0.76 -2.91 32.91
C ASP A 214 0.36 -2.95 31.85
N GLN A 215 0.43 -4.02 31.05
CA GLN A 215 1.36 -4.15 29.92
C GLN A 215 0.75 -3.68 28.60
N THR A 216 -0.51 -3.25 28.62
CA THR A 216 -1.23 -2.89 27.39
C THR A 216 -1.50 -1.40 27.29
N THR A 217 -1.42 -0.89 26.07
CA THR A 217 -1.93 0.43 25.70
C THR A 217 -3.17 0.25 24.84
N VAL A 218 -4.23 0.98 25.16
CA VAL A 218 -5.49 0.93 24.43
C VAL A 218 -5.74 2.29 23.78
N SER A 219 -6.08 2.29 22.49
CA SER A 219 -6.36 3.54 21.77
C SER A 219 -7.49 3.38 20.77
N ALA A 220 -8.35 4.40 20.68
CA ALA A 220 -9.41 4.44 19.68
C ALA A 220 -8.83 4.81 18.32
N LYS A 221 -8.95 3.91 17.34
CA LYS A 221 -8.40 4.06 15.98
C LYS A 221 -9.39 3.60 14.92
N TRP A 222 -9.09 3.96 13.67
CA TRP A 222 -9.62 3.23 12.54
C TRP A 222 -8.96 1.85 12.50
N ILE A 223 -9.77 0.80 12.34
CA ILE A 223 -9.30 -0.57 12.15
C ILE A 223 -9.84 -1.12 10.83
N LEU A 224 -9.10 -2.03 10.21
CA LEU A 224 -9.60 -2.75 9.04
C LEU A 224 -10.69 -3.73 9.48
N PRO A 225 -11.75 -3.93 8.68
CA PRO A 225 -12.81 -4.90 9.01
C PRO A 225 -12.31 -6.36 9.03
N ARG A 226 -11.11 -6.60 8.48
CA ARG A 226 -10.41 -7.87 8.37
C ARG A 226 -8.97 -7.58 7.97
N PHE A 227 -8.06 -8.48 8.34
CA PHE A 227 -6.64 -8.35 8.03
C PHE A 227 -6.29 -8.90 6.64
N ASP A 228 -7.18 -9.70 6.03
CA ASP A 228 -6.99 -10.23 4.67
C ASP A 228 -7.24 -9.18 3.58
N THR A 229 -6.58 -9.38 2.43
CA THR A 229 -6.42 -8.41 1.34
C THR A 229 -7.65 -8.30 0.43
N ALA A 230 -8.66 -9.15 0.60
CA ALA A 230 -9.80 -9.21 -0.31
C ALA A 230 -11.00 -8.42 0.25
N TYR A 231 -10.85 -7.09 0.26
CA TYR A 231 -11.94 -6.19 0.63
C TYR A 231 -13.08 -6.21 -0.40
N ARG A 232 -14.30 -5.99 0.06
CA ARG A 232 -15.51 -5.80 -0.76
C ARG A 232 -15.78 -4.31 -0.97
N ARG A 233 -16.65 -4.00 -1.94
CA ARG A 233 -17.12 -2.64 -2.26
C ARG A 233 -17.54 -1.83 -1.04
N ASP A 234 -18.35 -2.48 -0.23
CA ASP A 234 -19.06 -1.85 0.86
C ASP A 234 -18.29 -1.99 2.17
N ASP A 235 -17.10 -2.58 2.13
CA ASP A 235 -16.20 -2.55 3.28
C ASP A 235 -15.85 -1.10 3.59
N ARG A 236 -15.79 -0.82 4.88
CA ARG A 236 -15.40 0.46 5.44
C ARG A 236 -14.42 0.19 6.57
N LEU A 237 -13.54 1.15 6.83
CA LEU A 237 -12.80 1.16 8.08
C LEU A 237 -13.81 1.28 9.22
N LEU A 238 -13.56 0.52 10.28
CA LEU A 238 -14.41 0.48 11.46
C LEU A 238 -13.79 1.36 12.53
N ALA A 239 -14.62 2.07 13.30
CA ALA A 239 -14.16 2.67 14.53
C ALA A 239 -13.98 1.55 15.57
N GLY A 240 -12.82 1.51 16.23
CA GLY A 240 -12.52 0.44 17.16
C GLY A 240 -11.37 0.76 18.08
N TRP A 241 -11.07 -0.20 18.93
CA TRP A 241 -9.96 -0.16 19.88
C TRP A 241 -8.80 -0.97 19.32
N VAL A 242 -7.61 -0.37 19.35
CA VAL A 242 -6.34 -1.05 19.15
C VAL A 242 -5.71 -1.24 20.51
N ILE A 243 -5.50 -2.51 20.87
CA ILE A 243 -4.87 -2.93 22.11
C ILE A 243 -3.48 -3.45 21.75
N GLU A 244 -2.43 -2.82 22.25
CA GLU A 244 -1.04 -3.21 22.00
C GLU A 244 -0.43 -3.68 23.32
N VAL A 245 0.25 -4.82 23.29
CA VAL A 245 1.06 -5.32 24.40
C VAL A 245 2.50 -4.91 24.14
N LYS A 246 3.13 -4.32 25.14
CA LYS A 246 4.54 -3.95 25.11
C LYS A 246 5.29 -4.66 26.24
N GLN A 247 6.59 -4.86 26.08
CA GLN A 247 7.41 -5.47 27.14
C GLN A 247 7.46 -4.54 28.37
N LYS A 248 7.58 -3.24 28.14
CA LYS A 248 7.33 -2.15 29.10
C LYS A 248 6.46 -1.06 28.46
N PRO A 249 5.70 -0.27 29.25
CA PRO A 249 4.83 0.78 28.71
C PRO A 249 5.54 1.83 27.84
N THR A 250 6.84 2.04 28.08
CA THR A 250 7.69 3.00 27.36
C THR A 250 8.33 2.43 26.10
N ASP A 251 8.23 1.12 25.88
CA ASP A 251 8.91 0.49 24.76
C ASP A 251 8.20 0.83 23.44
N GLU A 252 8.98 0.98 22.38
CA GLU A 252 8.46 1.15 21.02
C GLU A 252 8.05 -0.20 20.41
N ASP A 253 8.65 -1.29 20.88
CA ASP A 253 8.42 -2.64 20.37
C ASP A 253 7.09 -3.20 20.88
N ILE A 254 6.17 -3.40 19.94
CA ILE A 254 4.90 -4.07 20.16
C ILE A 254 5.15 -5.57 20.13
N LEU A 255 4.86 -6.26 21.23
CA LEU A 255 4.94 -7.72 21.31
C LEU A 255 3.74 -8.37 20.64
N ALA A 256 2.55 -7.86 20.90
CA ALA A 256 1.29 -8.38 20.37
C ALA A 256 0.30 -7.24 20.19
N PHE A 257 -0.66 -7.38 19.29
CA PHE A 257 -1.75 -6.41 19.18
C PHE A 257 -3.08 -7.06 18.79
N ALA A 258 -4.17 -6.40 19.16
CA ALA A 258 -5.53 -6.82 18.88
C ALA A 258 -6.36 -5.63 18.43
N TRP A 259 -7.35 -5.90 17.57
CA TRP A 259 -8.36 -4.92 17.16
C TRP A 259 -9.73 -5.38 17.63
N VAL A 260 -10.46 -4.49 18.30
CA VAL A 260 -11.81 -4.76 18.81
C VAL A 260 -12.78 -3.73 18.23
N HIS A 261 -13.91 -4.20 17.71
CA HIS A 261 -14.93 -3.35 17.12
C HIS A 261 -15.57 -2.43 18.15
N GLY A 262 -15.61 -1.12 17.88
CA GLY A 262 -16.02 -0.10 18.84
C GLY A 262 -17.50 -0.15 19.24
N GLU A 263 -18.38 -0.65 18.37
CA GLU A 263 -19.82 -0.75 18.70
C GLU A 263 -20.21 -2.10 19.32
N THR A 264 -19.53 -3.18 18.92
CA THR A 264 -20.00 -4.55 19.23
C THR A 264 -19.09 -5.27 20.21
N GLY A 265 -17.89 -4.74 20.49
CA GLY A 265 -16.90 -5.38 21.37
C GLY A 265 -16.35 -6.67 20.79
N LYS A 266 -16.60 -6.96 19.51
CA LYS A 266 -16.13 -8.18 18.87
C LYS A 266 -14.66 -8.03 18.51
N LEU A 267 -13.87 -9.06 18.80
CA LEU A 267 -12.51 -9.19 18.31
C LEU A 267 -12.53 -9.27 16.78
N VAL A 268 -11.82 -8.33 16.13
CA VAL A 268 -11.69 -8.24 14.67
C VAL A 268 -10.37 -8.86 14.22
N HIS A 269 -9.30 -8.62 14.97
CA HIS A 269 -7.99 -9.19 14.68
C HIS A 269 -7.25 -9.49 15.98
N LEU A 270 -6.48 -10.57 15.96
CA LEU A 270 -5.58 -10.97 17.04
C LEU A 270 -4.24 -11.33 16.42
N HIS A 271 -3.20 -10.63 16.81
CA HIS A 271 -1.83 -10.99 16.51
C HIS A 271 -1.17 -11.55 17.78
N GLY A 272 -0.52 -12.71 17.66
CA GLY A 272 0.27 -13.31 18.73
C GLY A 272 1.58 -12.58 18.98
N PRO A 273 2.42 -13.06 19.91
CA PRO A 273 3.73 -12.48 20.12
C PRO A 273 4.57 -12.58 18.86
N PHE A 274 5.13 -11.45 18.40
CA PHE A 274 6.27 -11.50 17.48
C PHE A 274 7.39 -12.32 18.15
N PRO A 275 8.14 -13.15 17.40
CA PRO A 275 9.35 -13.73 17.96
C PRO A 275 10.20 -12.57 18.52
N PRO A 276 10.81 -12.73 19.70
CA PRO A 276 11.71 -11.70 20.21
C PRO A 276 12.75 -11.41 19.12
N PRO A 277 13.14 -10.14 18.90
CA PRO A 277 14.24 -9.84 18.00
C PRO A 277 15.40 -10.72 18.42
N SER A 278 15.95 -11.50 17.50
CA SER A 278 17.13 -12.31 17.75
C SER A 278 18.18 -11.37 18.33
N THR A 279 18.52 -11.53 19.60
CA THR A 279 19.72 -10.94 20.16
C THR A 279 20.85 -11.47 19.29
N GLY A 280 21.36 -10.62 18.39
CA GLY A 280 22.55 -10.96 17.62
C GLY A 280 23.66 -11.17 18.63
N GLU A 281 23.96 -12.43 18.91
CA GLU A 281 25.29 -12.85 19.36
C GLU A 281 26.25 -12.84 18.17
#